data_AF-A0A2H0CU21-F1
#
_entry.id   AF-A0A2H0CU21-F1
#
_cell.length_a   1.000
_cell.length_b   1.000
_cell.length_c   1.000
_cell.angle_alpha   90.00
_cell.angle_beta   90.00
_cell.angle_gamma   90.00
#
_symmetry.space_group_name_H-M   'P 1'
#
loop_
_entity.id
_entity.type
_entity.pdbx_description
1 polymer ?
#
loop_
_entity_poly.entity_id
_entity_poly.type
_entity_poly.pdbx_seq_one_letter_code
_entity_poly.pdbx_strand_id
1 'polypeptide(L)'
;MRTAEEVMMRCKLILDQPDIVLLVDKSSSPTAAYDMVMDATHNDETAKAARWLGVLRRDYPDRYAEITRNTLSHVQRNTAKKGVRDEVNK
;
A
#
# COMPACT_ATOMS: atom_id res chain seq x y z
N MET A 1 9.47 20.07 11.15
CA MET A 1 9.29 18.68 11.61
C MET A 1 8.20 18.08 10.74
N ARG A 2 8.46 16.98 10.01
CA ARG A 2 7.45 16.37 9.13
C ARG A 2 6.46 15.58 9.98
N THR A 3 5.16 15.83 9.86
CA THR A 3 4.16 15.10 10.65
C THR A 3 3.82 13.75 9.99
N ALA A 4 3.25 12.83 10.78
CA ALA A 4 2.75 11.56 10.25
C ALA A 4 1.74 11.78 9.11
N GLU A 5 0.90 12.81 9.21
CA GLU A 5 -0.10 13.14 8.18
C GLU A 5 0.52 13.54 6.84
N GLU A 6 1.57 14.35 6.85
CA GLU A 6 2.28 14.70 5.61
C GLU A 6 2.91 13.47 4.94
N VAL A 7 3.45 12.55 5.74
CA VAL A 7 4.00 11.28 5.23
C VAL A 7 2.88 10.40 4.67
N MET A 8 1.74 10.31 5.36
CA MET A 8 0.57 9.58 4.88
C MET A 8 0.03 10.14 3.56
N MET A 9 -0.03 11.46 3.39
CA MET A 9 -0.48 12.08 2.13
C MET A 9 0.38 11.65 0.95
N ARG A 10 1.68 11.48 1.15
CA ARG A 10 2.60 10.97 0.11
C ARG A 10 2.44 9.47 -0.18
N CYS A 11 1.89 8.72 0.78
CA CYS A 11 1.59 7.30 0.61
C CYS A 11 0.26 7.05 -0.10
N LYS A 12 -0.66 8.02 -0.16
CA LYS A 12 -2.04 7.84 -0.67
C LYS A 12 -2.14 7.13 -2.01
N LEU A 13 -1.18 7.35 -2.92
CA LEU A 13 -1.14 6.72 -4.24
C LEU A 13 -1.04 5.18 -4.19
N ILE A 14 -0.51 4.62 -3.10
CA ILE A 14 -0.31 3.17 -2.94
C ILE A 14 -1.17 2.56 -1.83
N LEU A 15 -1.88 3.38 -1.03
CA LEU A 15 -2.72 2.88 0.05
C LEU A 15 -3.94 2.09 -0.44
N ASP A 16 -4.34 2.28 -1.70
CA ASP A 16 -5.40 1.50 -2.36
C ASP A 16 -4.85 0.26 -3.10
N GLN A 17 -3.52 0.08 -3.12
CA GLN A 17 -2.84 -0.97 -3.85
C GLN A 17 -2.22 -1.99 -2.87
N PRO A 18 -2.97 -3.02 -2.45
CA PRO A 18 -2.52 -3.96 -1.43
C PRO A 18 -1.25 -4.73 -1.84
N ASP A 19 -1.07 -5.02 -3.13
CA ASP A 19 0.12 -5.68 -3.65
C ASP A 19 1.38 -4.84 -3.41
N ILE A 20 1.28 -3.52 -3.59
CA ILE A 20 2.37 -2.58 -3.35
C ILE A 20 2.65 -2.46 -1.85
N VAL A 21 1.60 -2.35 -1.03
CA VAL A 21 1.75 -2.32 0.43
C VAL A 21 2.44 -3.58 0.95
N LEU A 22 2.10 -4.75 0.40
CA LEU A 22 2.73 -6.02 0.75
C LEU A 22 4.21 -6.09 0.34
N LEU A 23 4.57 -5.54 -0.83
CA LEU A 23 5.96 -5.40 -1.25
C LEU A 23 6.77 -4.53 -0.27
N VAL A 24 6.19 -3.42 0.17
CA VAL A 24 6.83 -2.54 1.16
C VAL A 24 6.96 -3.23 2.52
N ASP A 25 5.96 -3.99 2.95
CA ASP A 25 6.02 -4.75 4.21
C ASP A 25 7.16 -5.79 4.21
N LYS A 26 7.34 -6.50 3.08
CA LYS A 26 8.45 -7.43 2.86
C LYS A 26 9.82 -6.75 2.75
N SER A 27 9.86 -5.47 2.39
CA SER A 27 11.11 -4.74 2.24
C SER A 27 11.82 -4.54 3.58
N SER A 28 13.15 -4.60 3.56
CA SER A 28 13.95 -4.39 4.78
C SER A 28 14.21 -2.91 5.09
N SER A 29 14.08 -2.01 4.11
CA SER A 29 14.38 -0.58 4.26
C SER A 29 13.56 0.28 3.30
N PRO A 30 13.42 1.60 3.56
CA PRO A 30 12.74 2.52 2.64
C PRO A 30 13.34 2.54 1.23
N THR A 31 14.65 2.35 1.10
CA THR A 31 15.32 2.26 -0.20
C THR A 31 14.95 0.95 -0.90
N ALA A 32 14.97 -0.18 -0.19
CA ALA A 32 14.52 -1.46 -0.75
C ALA A 32 13.05 -1.41 -1.19
N ALA A 33 12.18 -0.74 -0.42
CA ALA A 33 10.79 -0.52 -0.79
C ALA A 33 10.64 0.22 -2.13
N TYR A 34 11.48 1.26 -2.35
CA TYR A 34 11.52 1.99 -3.62
C TYR A 34 11.93 1.07 -4.76
N ASP A 35 13.06 0.38 -4.61
CA ASP A 35 13.63 -0.44 -5.69
C ASP A 35 12.68 -1.60 -6.07
N MET A 36 12.11 -2.30 -5.08
CA MET A 36 11.18 -3.40 -5.32
C MET A 36 9.88 -2.93 -6.02
N VAL A 37 9.37 -1.76 -5.67
CA VAL A 37 8.14 -1.22 -6.28
C VAL A 37 8.42 -0.62 -7.65
N MET A 38 9.58 0.01 -7.85
CA MET A 38 10.03 0.47 -9.16
C MET A 38 10.19 -0.71 -10.13
N ASP A 39 10.83 -1.79 -9.68
CA ASP A 39 10.98 -3.02 -10.47
C ASP A 39 9.62 -3.66 -10.82
N ALA A 40 8.68 -3.68 -9.87
CA ALA A 40 7.36 -4.27 -10.09
C ALA A 40 6.43 -3.42 -10.98
N THR A 41 6.45 -2.09 -10.84
CA THR A 41 5.46 -1.20 -11.46
C THR A 41 6.01 -0.33 -12.58
N HIS A 42 7.33 -0.17 -12.65
CA HIS A 42 8.01 0.78 -13.53
C HIS A 42 7.46 2.22 -13.40
N ASN A 43 6.93 2.56 -12.22
CA ASN A 43 6.32 3.85 -11.93
C ASN A 43 7.07 4.54 -10.79
N ASP A 44 7.73 5.64 -11.14
CA ASP A 44 8.53 6.45 -10.23
C ASP A 44 7.71 7.07 -9.09
N GLU A 45 6.48 7.53 -9.37
CA GLU A 45 5.62 8.13 -8.34
C GLU A 45 5.17 7.08 -7.33
N THR A 46 4.81 5.88 -7.80
CA THR A 46 4.46 4.73 -6.97
C THR A 46 5.66 4.28 -6.12
N ALA A 47 6.85 4.19 -6.71
CA ALA A 47 8.08 3.85 -6.00
C ALA A 47 8.43 4.88 -4.92
N LYS A 48 8.28 6.18 -5.22
CA LYS A 48 8.47 7.27 -4.23
C LYS A 48 7.48 7.14 -3.08
N ALA A 49 6.21 6.88 -3.37
CA ALA A 49 5.19 6.65 -2.34
C ALA A 49 5.53 5.43 -1.47
N ALA A 50 6.03 4.34 -2.07
CA ALA A 50 6.50 3.15 -1.37
C ALA A 50 7.68 3.43 -0.41
N ARG A 51 8.63 4.27 -0.85
CA ARG A 51 9.70 4.76 0.02
C ARG A 51 9.16 5.51 1.23
N TRP A 52 8.20 6.41 1.02
CA TRP A 52 7.56 7.15 2.11
C TRP A 52 6.82 6.24 3.09
N LEU A 53 6.20 5.17 2.58
CA LEU A 53 5.54 4.17 3.42
C LEU A 53 6.56 3.41 4.29
N GLY A 54 7.74 3.09 3.74
CA GLY A 54 8.85 2.53 4.52
C GLY A 54 9.39 3.49 5.60
N VAL A 55 9.41 4.80 5.32
CA VAL A 55 9.76 5.83 6.32
C VAL A 55 8.69 5.91 7.41
N LEU A 56 7.40 5.85 7.04
CA LEU A 56 6.29 5.82 8.01
C LEU A 56 6.41 4.62 8.95
N ARG A 57 6.76 3.44 8.43
CA ARG A 57 7.01 2.24 9.25
C ARG A 57 8.11 2.46 10.29
N ARG A 58 9.18 3.17 9.92
CA ARG A 58 10.34 3.41 10.79
C ARG A 58 10.07 4.48 11.83
N ASP A 59 9.51 5.61 11.43
CA ASP A 59 9.38 6.80 12.27
C ASP A 59 8.04 6.83 13.03
N TYR A 60 7.00 6.15 12.53
CA TYR A 60 5.64 6.13 13.06
C TYR A 60 4.99 4.72 12.97
N PRO A 61 5.53 3.71 13.68
CA PRO A 61 5.11 2.32 13.55
C PRO A 61 3.63 2.09 13.88
N ASP A 62 3.06 2.79 14.86
CA ASP A 62 1.64 2.67 15.22
C ASP A 62 0.71 3.10 14.08
N ARG A 63 1.05 4.22 13.41
CA ARG A 63 0.30 4.72 12.25
C ARG A 63 0.45 3.81 11.04
N TYR A 64 1.65 3.29 10.82
CA TYR A 64 1.88 2.31 9.76
C TYR A 64 1.01 1.06 9.97
N ALA A 65 0.95 0.52 11.19
CA ALA A 65 0.15 -0.66 11.51
C ALA A 65 -1.36 -0.41 11.33
N GLU A 66 -1.86 0.77 11.71
CA GLU A 66 -3.26 1.16 11.53
C GLU A 66 -3.66 1.17 10.05
N ILE A 67 -2.84 1.81 9.21
CA ILE A 67 -3.13 1.98 7.78
C ILE A 67 -3.00 0.66 7.04
N THR A 68 -1.91 -0.07 7.24
CA THR A 68 -1.68 -1.36 6.57
C THR A 68 -2.75 -2.37 6.94
N ARG A 69 -3.18 -2.42 8.22
CA ARG A 69 -4.32 -3.25 8.63
C ARG A 69 -5.59 -2.86 7.89
N ASN A 70 -5.88 -1.57 7.72
CA ASN A 70 -7.08 -1.11 7.03
C ASN A 70 -7.06 -1.47 5.54
N THR A 71 -5.94 -1.19 4.85
CA THR A 71 -5.73 -1.54 3.44
C THR A 71 -5.81 -3.05 3.21
N LEU A 72 -5.11 -3.86 4.02
CA LEU A 72 -5.10 -5.32 3.88
C LEU A 72 -6.44 -5.95 4.28
N SER A 73 -7.17 -5.37 5.24
CA SER A 73 -8.53 -5.79 5.59
C SER A 73 -9.54 -5.50 4.49
N HIS A 74 -9.30 -4.48 3.65
CA HIS A 74 -10.17 -4.17 2.51
C HIS A 74 -10.13 -5.29 1.46
N VAL A 75 -8.98 -5.94 1.28
CA VAL A 75 -8.81 -7.09 0.37
C VAL A 75 -9.67 -8.28 0.79
N GLN A 76 -9.78 -8.55 2.09
CA GLN A 76 -10.60 -9.64 2.62
C GLN A 76 -12.11 -9.41 2.45
N ARG A 77 -12.57 -8.15 2.32
CA ARG A 77 -13.99 -7.83 2.12
C ARG A 77 -14.41 -7.77 0.66
N ASN A 78 -13.49 -7.44 -0.26
CA ASN A 78 -13.82 -7.36 -1.68
C ASN A 78 -13.80 -8.70 -2.43
N THR A 79 -13.09 -9.72 -1.93
CA THR A 79 -13.23 -11.09 -2.45
C THR A 79 -14.61 -11.69 -2.14
N ALA A 80 -15.38 -11.12 -1.22
CA ALA A 80 -16.75 -11.54 -0.92
C ALA A 80 -17.84 -10.88 -1.80
N LYS A 81 -17.48 -9.98 -2.74
CA LYS A 81 -18.48 -9.27 -3.57
C LYS A 81 -18.27 -9.35 -5.09
N LYS A 82 -17.35 -10.19 -5.58
CA LYS A 82 -17.17 -10.43 -7.02
C LYS A 82 -17.40 -11.90 -7.39
N GLY A 83 -18.58 -12.39 -7.05
CA GLY A 83 -19.11 -13.67 -7.50
C GLY A 83 -20.63 -13.65 -7.40
N VAL A 84 -21.30 -13.98 -8.50
CA VAL A 84 -22.76 -14.03 -8.72
C VAL A 84 -23.42 -12.72 -9.15
N ARG A 85 -23.26 -12.40 -10.43
CA ARG A 85 -24.41 -12.32 -11.36
C ARG A 85 -23.88 -12.41 -12.79
N ASP A 86 -23.41 -13.61 -13.12
CA ASP A 86 -23.46 -14.05 -14.51
C ASP A 86 -24.93 -14.25 -14.90
N GLU A 87 -25.19 -13.85 -16.13
CA GLU A 87 -26.45 -13.87 -16.84
C GLU A 87 -27.13 -15.25 -16.80
N VAL A 88 -28.44 -15.25 -16.57
CA VAL A 88 -29.33 -16.15 -17.32
C VAL A 88 -30.46 -15.31 -17.88
N ASN A 89 -30.23 -14.88 -19.11
CA ASN A 89 -31.24 -14.38 -20.04
C ASN A 89 -31.88 -15.60 -20.73
N LYS A 90 -33.16 -15.89 -20.47
CA LYS A 90 -34.21 -16.16 -21.48
C LYS A 90 -35.54 -16.50 -20.83
#